data_AF-A0A7E4W078-F1
#
_entry.id   AF-A0A7E4W078-F1
#
_cell.length_a   1.000
_cell.length_b   1.000
_cell.length_c   1.000
_cell.angle_alpha   90.00
_cell.angle_beta   90.00
_cell.angle_gamma   90.00
#
_symmetry.space_group_name_H-M   'P 1'
#
loop_
_entity.id
_entity.type
_entity.pdbx_description
1 polymer ?
#
loop_
_entity_poly.entity_id
_entity_poly.type
_entity_poly.pdbx_seq_one_letter_code
_entity_poly.pdbx_strand_id
1 'polypeptide(L)'
;MPPDGVIPIPQPVTTTSATTMPPTTSTQVAPMTTTSTTTTTTTSALPRLCAESGDEASVFIASDTTLTDELGFGLIPPARTCTTCDGGIVNYYPSTTTDVPEQNMESMGSLTGTACPNMCICDTSGTCWRITSPEVTIIFWQYCTEGTCGVYTYIRTDNVGTDNDEDGLETLDYTRRITSAGQIFTADYETQPVTVVDSELYVNAASIGCNSCQEPTCKTTSE
;
A
#
# COMPACT_ATOMS: atom_id res chain seq x y z
N MET A 1 -60.85 -9.48 5.08
CA MET A 1 -60.38 -9.01 3.76
C MET A 1 -60.69 -7.52 3.64
N PRO A 2 -59.74 -6.64 3.95
CA PRO A 2 -59.81 -5.23 3.58
C PRO A 2 -59.21 -5.02 2.17
N PRO A 3 -59.67 -4.01 1.40
CA PRO A 3 -59.25 -3.80 0.02
C PRO A 3 -57.95 -2.99 -0.10
N ASP A 4 -57.31 -3.21 -1.24
CA ASP A 4 -56.02 -2.65 -1.68
C ASP A 4 -55.91 -1.13 -1.58
N GLY A 5 -54.89 -0.68 -0.85
CA GLY A 5 -54.43 0.70 -0.84
C GLY A 5 -53.33 0.90 -1.88
N VAL A 6 -53.66 1.61 -2.97
CA VAL A 6 -52.70 2.05 -3.99
C VAL A 6 -51.93 3.24 -3.45
N ILE A 7 -50.61 3.08 -3.26
CA ILE A 7 -49.68 4.14 -2.86
C ILE A 7 -49.30 4.95 -4.11
N PRO A 8 -49.48 6.28 -4.15
CA PRO A 8 -49.05 7.11 -5.27
C PRO A 8 -47.53 7.26 -5.30
N ILE A 9 -46.94 7.01 -6.48
CA ILE A 9 -45.52 7.20 -6.77
C ILE A 9 -45.28 8.69 -7.09
N PRO A 10 -44.37 9.40 -6.39
CA PRO A 10 -44.05 10.78 -6.71
C PRO A 10 -43.27 10.88 -8.04
N GLN A 11 -43.67 11.79 -8.91
CA GLN A 11 -42.97 12.08 -10.16
C GLN A 11 -41.70 12.92 -9.92
N PRO A 12 -40.61 12.69 -10.67
CA PRO A 12 -39.38 13.47 -10.55
C PRO A 12 -39.56 14.89 -11.10
N VAL A 13 -39.32 15.87 -10.25
CA VAL A 13 -39.28 17.30 -10.61
C VAL A 13 -37.94 17.58 -11.28
N THR A 14 -37.95 17.88 -12.57
CA THR A 14 -36.78 18.32 -13.33
C THR A 14 -36.66 19.84 -13.24
N THR A 15 -35.81 20.33 -12.34
CA THR A 15 -35.41 21.74 -12.28
C THR A 15 -34.20 21.97 -13.18
N THR A 16 -34.42 22.65 -14.31
CA THR A 16 -33.34 23.11 -15.21
C THR A 16 -32.87 24.48 -14.74
N SER A 17 -31.75 24.54 -14.02
CA SER A 17 -31.10 25.80 -13.65
C SER A 17 -30.16 26.22 -14.78
N ALA A 18 -30.48 27.35 -15.43
CA ALA A 18 -29.60 27.99 -16.40
C ALA A 18 -28.46 28.73 -15.66
N THR A 19 -27.23 28.25 -15.81
CA THR A 19 -26.03 28.89 -15.27
C THR A 19 -25.49 29.91 -16.28
N THR A 20 -25.67 31.19 -15.98
CA THR A 20 -25.10 32.30 -16.74
C THR A 20 -23.60 32.40 -16.44
N MET A 21 -22.75 32.28 -17.47
CA MET A 21 -21.30 32.46 -17.29
C MET A 21 -20.93 33.94 -17.09
N PRO A 22 -20.03 34.28 -16.16
CA PRO A 22 -19.49 35.62 -16.02
C PRO A 22 -18.44 35.93 -17.11
N PRO A 23 -18.28 37.21 -17.49
CA PRO A 23 -17.28 37.64 -18.48
C PRO A 23 -15.86 37.50 -17.93
N THR A 24 -14.97 36.96 -18.76
CA THR A 24 -13.55 36.77 -18.45
C THR A 24 -12.79 38.08 -18.69
N THR A 25 -12.38 38.74 -17.60
CA THR A 25 -11.45 39.87 -17.66
C THR A 25 -10.02 39.33 -17.80
N SER A 26 -9.38 39.62 -18.93
CA SER A 26 -7.99 39.27 -19.20
C SER A 26 -7.06 40.24 -18.48
N THR A 27 -6.41 39.78 -17.41
CA THR A 27 -5.33 40.51 -16.74
C THR A 27 -4.00 40.00 -17.26
N GLN A 28 -3.29 40.86 -18.00
CA GLN A 28 -1.96 40.59 -18.52
C GLN A 28 -0.95 40.56 -17.37
N VAL A 29 -0.41 39.38 -17.07
CA VAL A 29 0.61 39.18 -16.03
C VAL A 29 1.98 39.58 -16.56
N ALA A 30 2.72 40.36 -15.77
CA ALA A 30 4.08 40.80 -16.06
C ALA A 30 5.07 39.61 -16.16
N PRO A 31 6.16 39.75 -16.94
CA PRO A 31 7.14 38.69 -17.10
C PRO A 31 7.85 38.35 -15.78
N MET A 32 7.75 37.08 -15.37
CA MET A 32 8.49 36.53 -14.22
C MET A 32 9.97 36.40 -14.55
N THR A 33 10.81 37.06 -13.75
CA THR A 33 12.26 36.88 -13.74
C THR A 33 12.59 35.45 -13.32
N THR A 34 13.09 34.65 -14.25
CA THR A 34 13.48 33.26 -14.01
C THR A 34 14.87 33.25 -13.38
N THR A 35 14.94 33.10 -12.06
CA THR A 35 16.20 32.82 -11.37
C THR A 35 16.57 31.36 -11.66
N SER A 36 17.55 31.15 -12.54
CA SER A 36 18.13 29.83 -12.77
C SER A 36 18.92 29.39 -11.54
N THR A 37 18.33 28.52 -10.73
CA THR A 37 19.03 27.84 -9.64
C THR A 37 20.00 26.84 -10.27
N THR A 38 21.29 27.13 -10.19
CA THR A 38 22.36 26.21 -10.59
C THR A 38 22.40 25.07 -9.57
N THR A 39 21.81 23.92 -9.92
CA THR A 39 21.89 22.69 -9.13
C THR A 39 23.29 22.12 -9.27
N THR A 40 24.12 22.27 -8.23
CA THR A 40 25.44 21.65 -8.14
C THR A 40 25.26 20.14 -8.09
N THR A 41 25.59 19.45 -9.20
CA THR A 41 25.58 17.99 -9.26
C THR A 41 26.83 17.49 -8.56
N THR A 42 26.71 17.23 -7.26
CA THR A 42 27.76 16.53 -6.52
C THR A 42 27.74 15.08 -6.99
N THR A 43 28.78 14.67 -7.72
CA THR A 43 29.00 13.26 -8.09
C THR A 43 29.30 12.47 -6.83
N SER A 44 28.23 12.08 -6.13
CA SER A 44 28.27 11.16 -5.00
C SER A 44 28.80 9.82 -5.52
N ALA A 45 29.78 9.24 -4.84
CA ALA A 45 30.21 7.88 -5.12
C ALA A 45 28.97 6.97 -5.11
N LEU A 46 28.82 6.12 -6.14
CA LEU A 46 27.68 5.22 -6.27
C LEU A 46 27.38 4.56 -4.91
N PRO A 47 26.17 4.74 -4.34
CA PRO A 47 25.81 4.06 -3.11
C PRO A 47 25.97 2.56 -3.33
N ARG A 48 26.69 1.89 -2.43
CA ARG A 48 26.78 0.43 -2.45
C ARG A 48 25.36 -0.10 -2.31
N LEU A 49 24.82 -0.62 -3.41
CA LEU A 49 23.54 -1.32 -3.41
C LEU A 49 23.62 -2.43 -2.36
N CYS A 50 22.60 -2.49 -1.51
CA CYS A 50 22.46 -3.60 -0.57
C CYS A 50 22.28 -4.88 -1.40
N ALA A 51 23.24 -5.81 -1.25
CA ALA A 51 23.23 -7.04 -2.04
C ALA A 51 22.02 -7.90 -1.65
N GLU A 52 21.29 -8.35 -2.68
CA GLU A 52 20.26 -9.37 -2.51
C GLU A 52 20.85 -10.59 -1.82
N SER A 53 20.14 -11.08 -0.81
CA SER A 53 20.43 -12.36 -0.17
C SER A 53 19.36 -13.31 -0.65
N GLY A 54 19.71 -14.15 -1.62
CA GLY A 54 18.76 -15.05 -2.27
C GLY A 54 18.00 -15.96 -1.30
N ASP A 55 18.53 -16.14 -0.08
CA ASP A 55 17.96 -17.00 0.96
C ASP A 55 17.22 -16.22 2.07
N GLU A 56 17.18 -14.88 2.02
CA GLU A 56 16.49 -14.05 3.02
C GLU A 56 15.36 -13.26 2.38
N ALA A 57 14.24 -13.14 3.11
CA ALA A 57 13.23 -12.17 2.73
C ALA A 57 13.78 -10.76 2.97
N SER A 58 13.57 -9.85 2.04
CA SER A 58 14.04 -8.47 2.19
C SER A 58 13.00 -7.47 1.70
N VAL A 59 12.99 -6.30 2.33
CA VAL A 59 12.16 -5.17 1.92
C VAL A 59 12.93 -3.87 2.16
N PHE A 60 12.84 -2.96 1.19
CA PHE A 60 13.29 -1.59 1.37
C PHE A 60 12.22 -0.77 2.08
N ILE A 61 12.60 -0.07 3.14
CA ILE A 61 11.74 0.83 3.91
C ILE A 61 12.27 2.25 3.71
N ALA A 62 11.46 3.10 3.09
CA ALA A 62 11.81 4.50 2.89
C ALA A 62 11.94 5.23 4.25
N SER A 63 12.79 6.27 4.29
CA SER A 63 13.13 7.00 5.53
C SER A 63 11.96 7.75 6.18
N ASP A 64 10.89 7.96 5.41
CA ASP A 64 9.63 8.57 5.85
C ASP A 64 8.65 7.56 6.48
N THR A 65 9.02 6.29 6.50
CA THR A 65 8.15 5.18 6.87
C THR A 65 8.68 4.52 8.12
N THR A 66 7.79 4.24 9.07
CA THR A 66 8.10 3.50 10.28
C THR A 66 7.06 2.41 10.48
N LEU A 67 7.53 1.16 10.51
CA LEU A 67 6.68 0.02 10.83
C LEU A 67 6.37 -0.02 12.34
N THR A 68 5.17 -0.43 12.68
CA THR A 68 4.65 -0.47 14.05
C THR A 68 4.12 -1.86 14.40
N ASP A 69 3.87 -2.13 15.68
CA ASP A 69 3.18 -3.35 16.15
C ASP A 69 1.76 -3.00 16.61
N GLU A 70 0.94 -2.46 15.69
CA GLU A 70 -0.40 -1.99 16.09
C GLU A 70 -1.35 -3.14 16.45
N LEU A 71 -1.04 -4.36 16.03
CA LEU A 71 -1.93 -5.50 16.12
C LEU A 71 -1.52 -6.52 17.19
N GLY A 72 -0.42 -6.25 17.91
CA GLY A 72 0.05 -7.11 18.99
C GLY A 72 0.50 -8.49 18.52
N PHE A 73 0.84 -8.62 17.23
CA PHE A 73 1.45 -9.84 16.70
C PHE A 73 2.88 -10.01 17.22
N GLY A 74 3.52 -8.93 17.66
CA GLY A 74 4.94 -8.89 17.94
C GLY A 74 5.72 -8.53 16.68
N LEU A 75 6.95 -8.04 16.88
CA LEU A 75 7.86 -7.64 15.81
C LEU A 75 9.00 -8.64 15.68
N ILE A 76 9.16 -9.18 14.48
CA ILE A 76 10.36 -9.88 14.06
C ILE A 76 11.44 -8.84 13.83
N PRO A 77 12.52 -8.84 14.64
CA PRO A 77 13.65 -7.97 14.35
C PRO A 77 14.33 -8.42 13.05
N PRO A 78 14.82 -7.48 12.23
CA PRO A 78 15.60 -7.85 11.06
C PRO A 78 16.87 -8.62 11.49
N ALA A 79 17.19 -9.70 10.76
CA ALA A 79 18.43 -10.45 10.94
C ALA A 79 19.64 -9.57 10.62
N ARG A 80 19.49 -8.68 9.63
CA ARG A 80 20.43 -7.62 9.31
C ARG A 80 19.73 -6.45 8.64
N THR A 81 20.31 -5.26 8.79
CA THR A 81 19.85 -4.04 8.14
C THR A 81 20.99 -3.43 7.34
N CYS A 82 20.70 -3.03 6.11
CA CYS A 82 21.59 -2.27 5.27
C CYS A 82 21.18 -0.80 5.28
N THR A 83 22.01 0.05 5.89
CA THR A 83 21.73 1.48 6.12
C THR A 83 22.42 2.40 5.11
N THR A 84 23.09 1.83 4.10
CA THR A 84 23.81 2.59 3.06
C THR A 84 22.95 2.92 1.86
N CYS A 85 21.67 2.56 1.87
CA CYS A 85 20.73 2.97 0.84
C CYS A 85 20.44 4.46 0.92
N ASP A 86 20.36 5.11 -0.23
CA ASP A 86 19.82 6.46 -0.30
C ASP A 86 18.30 6.42 -0.07
N GLY A 87 17.79 7.37 0.71
CA GLY A 87 16.35 7.51 0.98
C GLY A 87 15.70 6.44 1.85
N GLY A 88 16.45 5.53 2.50
CA GLY A 88 15.85 4.50 3.36
C GLY A 88 16.82 3.42 3.84
N ILE A 89 16.26 2.29 4.25
CA ILE A 89 17.02 1.11 4.72
C ILE A 89 16.49 -0.16 4.04
N VAL A 90 17.35 -1.16 3.85
CA VAL A 90 16.89 -2.52 3.49
C VAL A 90 16.99 -3.40 4.71
N ASN A 91 15.87 -3.97 5.13
CA ASN A 91 15.83 -4.97 6.20
C ASN A 91 15.78 -6.36 5.58
N TYR A 92 16.56 -7.27 6.16
CA TYR A 92 16.59 -8.68 5.81
C TYR A 92 16.06 -9.48 6.99
N TYR A 93 15.17 -10.41 6.71
CA TYR A 93 14.45 -11.18 7.71
C TYR A 93 14.81 -12.66 7.57
N PRO A 94 14.82 -13.39 8.71
CA PRO A 94 15.12 -14.82 8.68
C PRO A 94 14.10 -15.56 7.81
N SER A 95 14.57 -16.57 7.08
CA SER A 95 13.70 -17.43 6.28
C SER A 95 12.70 -18.17 7.17
N THR A 96 11.43 -18.21 6.76
CA THR A 96 10.42 -19.12 7.34
C THR A 96 9.80 -19.96 6.25
N THR A 97 9.50 -21.21 6.57
CA THR A 97 8.82 -22.15 5.68
C THR A 97 7.31 -22.24 5.94
N THR A 98 6.81 -21.51 6.94
CA THR A 98 5.37 -21.48 7.23
C THR A 98 4.66 -20.59 6.21
N ASP A 99 3.82 -21.20 5.38
CA ASP A 99 3.04 -20.58 4.29
C ASP A 99 1.73 -19.94 4.76
N VAL A 100 1.48 -20.02 6.05
CA VAL A 100 0.31 -19.52 6.75
C VAL A 100 0.77 -18.68 7.95
N PRO A 101 0.44 -17.40 8.04
CA PRO A 101 0.59 -16.65 9.28
C PRO A 101 -0.46 -17.18 10.25
N GLU A 102 -0.02 -17.77 11.34
CA GLU A 102 -0.91 -18.11 12.44
C GLU A 102 -1.17 -16.85 13.29
N GLN A 103 -2.32 -16.81 13.95
CA GLN A 103 -2.84 -15.64 14.68
C GLN A 103 -1.89 -15.09 15.78
N ASN A 104 -0.87 -15.86 16.18
CA ASN A 104 0.10 -15.52 17.23
C ASN A 104 1.54 -15.44 16.71
N MET A 105 1.75 -15.45 15.39
CA MET A 105 3.11 -15.35 14.87
C MET A 105 3.52 -13.88 14.76
N GLU A 106 4.78 -13.60 15.09
CA GLU A 106 5.39 -12.27 15.01
C GLU A 106 5.45 -11.77 13.56
N SER A 107 5.01 -10.54 13.30
CA SER A 107 5.09 -9.94 11.97
C SER A 107 6.37 -9.13 11.81
N MET A 108 6.74 -8.76 10.59
CA MET A 108 7.81 -7.77 10.39
C MET A 108 7.40 -6.36 10.87
N GLY A 109 6.10 -6.16 11.06
CA GLY A 109 5.44 -4.93 11.44
C GLY A 109 4.22 -4.67 10.56
N SER A 110 3.47 -3.64 10.94
CA SER A 110 2.31 -3.15 10.22
C SER A 110 2.46 -1.67 9.88
N LEU A 111 1.65 -1.23 8.92
CA LEU A 111 1.50 0.16 8.55
C LEU A 111 0.04 0.45 8.29
N THR A 112 -0.49 1.46 8.97
CA THR A 112 -1.91 1.83 8.88
C THR A 112 -2.07 3.05 7.98
N GLY A 113 -3.13 3.08 7.18
CA GLY A 113 -3.42 4.19 6.27
C GLY A 113 -3.54 5.54 7.00
N THR A 114 -3.96 5.54 8.25
CA THR A 114 -3.97 6.76 9.07
C THR A 114 -2.55 7.26 9.40
N ALA A 115 -1.61 6.37 9.69
CA ALA A 115 -0.21 6.72 9.93
C ALA A 115 0.55 7.02 8.62
N CYS A 116 0.09 6.45 7.51
CA CYS A 116 0.68 6.56 6.19
C CYS A 116 -0.39 6.80 5.11
N PRO A 117 -1.00 8.00 5.03
CA PRO A 117 -2.12 8.27 4.14
C PRO A 117 -1.80 8.11 2.65
N ASN A 118 -0.52 8.31 2.33
CA ASN A 118 0.00 8.18 0.98
C ASN A 118 0.88 6.93 0.86
N MET A 119 0.43 5.83 1.43
CA MET A 119 1.15 4.56 1.37
C MET A 119 1.40 4.14 -0.07
N CYS A 120 2.64 3.75 -0.34
CA CYS A 120 3.04 3.14 -1.58
C CYS A 120 3.79 1.84 -1.31
N ILE A 121 3.34 0.77 -1.95
CA ILE A 121 3.99 -0.53 -1.92
C ILE A 121 4.42 -0.86 -3.34
N CYS A 122 5.70 -1.09 -3.53
CA CYS A 122 6.23 -1.66 -4.76
C CYS A 122 6.31 -3.17 -4.62
N ASP A 123 5.80 -3.92 -5.57
CA ASP A 123 6.01 -5.36 -5.61
C ASP A 123 7.28 -5.77 -6.36
N THR A 124 7.69 -7.02 -6.23
CA THR A 124 8.87 -7.58 -6.90
C THR A 124 8.73 -7.64 -8.43
N SER A 125 7.53 -7.44 -8.99
CA SER A 125 7.32 -7.28 -10.44
C SER A 125 7.48 -5.83 -10.91
N GLY A 126 7.69 -4.89 -9.98
CA GLY A 126 7.83 -3.46 -10.25
C GLY A 126 6.50 -2.72 -10.32
N THR A 127 5.39 -3.32 -9.88
CA THR A 127 4.07 -2.68 -9.85
C THR A 127 3.90 -1.88 -8.56
N CYS A 128 3.39 -0.65 -8.67
CA CYS A 128 3.04 0.19 -7.52
C CYS A 128 1.58 0.02 -7.08
N TRP A 129 1.40 -0.18 -5.78
CA TRP A 129 0.13 -0.35 -5.10
C TRP A 129 -0.09 0.77 -4.09
N ARG A 130 -1.32 1.27 -4.01
CA ARG A 130 -1.75 2.23 -2.98
C ARG A 130 -2.92 1.66 -2.19
N ILE A 131 -3.11 2.18 -0.98
CA ILE A 131 -4.31 1.92 -0.19
C ILE A 131 -5.52 2.63 -0.81
N THR A 132 -6.69 2.01 -0.71
CA THR A 132 -7.96 2.62 -1.16
C THR A 132 -8.62 3.50 -0.09
N SER A 133 -8.24 3.33 1.17
CA SER A 133 -8.86 3.98 2.33
C SER A 133 -7.86 4.13 3.49
N PRO A 134 -7.97 5.19 4.33
CA PRO A 134 -7.11 5.36 5.52
C PRO A 134 -7.32 4.30 6.61
N GLU A 135 -8.37 3.49 6.50
CA GLU A 135 -8.70 2.40 7.44
C GLU A 135 -8.04 1.08 7.08
N VAL A 136 -7.31 1.04 5.97
CA VAL A 136 -6.52 -0.12 5.55
C VAL A 136 -5.26 -0.20 6.41
N THR A 137 -5.05 -1.36 7.03
CA THR A 137 -3.83 -1.73 7.73
C THR A 137 -3.14 -2.84 6.96
N ILE A 138 -1.89 -2.60 6.57
CA ILE A 138 -1.04 -3.57 5.89
C ILE A 138 -0.10 -4.22 6.90
N ILE A 139 -0.07 -5.55 6.94
CA ILE A 139 0.87 -6.31 7.76
C ILE A 139 1.88 -6.98 6.84
N PHE A 140 3.16 -6.87 7.19
CA PHE A 140 4.26 -7.42 6.42
C PHE A 140 4.73 -8.74 7.04
N TRP A 141 4.82 -9.76 6.21
CA TRP A 141 5.15 -11.11 6.61
C TRP A 141 6.23 -11.70 5.71
N GLN A 142 7.26 -12.32 6.27
CA GLN A 142 8.25 -13.05 5.48
C GLN A 142 7.78 -14.46 5.16
N TYR A 143 7.97 -14.93 3.93
CA TYR A 143 7.70 -16.32 3.55
C TYR A 143 8.68 -16.80 2.48
N CYS A 144 9.11 -18.06 2.59
CA CYS A 144 9.99 -18.70 1.62
C CYS A 144 9.34 -19.95 1.03
N THR A 145 9.30 -20.01 -0.30
CA THR A 145 8.84 -21.20 -1.05
C THR A 145 9.87 -21.55 -2.12
N GLU A 146 10.18 -22.83 -2.24
CA GLU A 146 11.11 -23.36 -3.26
C GLU A 146 12.46 -22.62 -3.33
N GLY A 147 12.97 -22.14 -2.19
CA GLY A 147 14.24 -21.40 -2.10
C GLY A 147 14.15 -19.93 -2.52
N THR A 148 12.95 -19.41 -2.76
CA THR A 148 12.70 -17.98 -2.98
C THR A 148 11.99 -17.39 -1.77
N CYS A 149 12.61 -16.38 -1.14
CA CYS A 149 12.05 -15.67 0.01
C CYS A 149 11.50 -14.31 -0.40
N GLY A 150 10.37 -13.90 0.19
CA GLY A 150 9.72 -12.63 -0.09
C GLY A 150 9.00 -12.08 1.13
N VAL A 151 8.54 -10.84 0.99
CA VAL A 151 7.78 -10.13 2.02
C VAL A 151 6.36 -9.93 1.50
N TYR A 152 5.42 -10.66 2.06
CA TYR A 152 4.03 -10.66 1.63
C TYR A 152 3.19 -9.73 2.49
N THR A 153 2.30 -9.00 1.85
CA THR A 153 1.40 -8.06 2.52
C THR A 153 0.07 -8.72 2.80
N TYR A 154 -0.41 -8.60 4.03
CA TYR A 154 -1.78 -8.93 4.38
C TYR A 154 -2.58 -7.67 4.62
N ILE A 155 -3.81 -7.64 4.11
CA ILE A 155 -4.70 -6.49 4.24
C ILE A 155 -5.72 -6.75 5.35
N ARG A 156 -5.79 -5.84 6.32
CA ARG A 156 -6.85 -5.77 7.31
C ARG A 156 -7.56 -4.43 7.22
N THR A 157 -8.85 -4.43 7.53
CA THR A 157 -9.62 -3.20 7.76
C THR A 157 -10.28 -3.29 9.12
N ASP A 158 -10.42 -2.15 9.79
CA ASP A 158 -11.13 -2.11 11.08
C ASP A 158 -12.66 -2.01 10.90
N ASN A 159 -13.13 -1.96 9.66
CA ASN A 159 -14.53 -1.99 9.23
C ASN A 159 -15.15 -3.40 9.27
N VAL A 160 -15.03 -4.06 10.41
CA VAL A 160 -15.64 -5.39 10.59
C VAL A 160 -17.16 -5.25 10.66
N GLY A 161 -17.88 -5.79 9.68
CA GLY A 161 -19.34 -5.88 9.67
C GLY A 161 -20.09 -4.83 8.84
N THR A 162 -19.37 -3.94 8.17
CA THR A 162 -19.88 -3.22 7.00
C THR A 162 -19.40 -3.97 5.76
N ASP A 163 -20.24 -4.18 4.75
CA ASP A 163 -19.90 -4.83 3.47
C ASP A 163 -18.88 -4.01 2.64
N ASN A 164 -17.84 -3.47 3.27
CA ASN A 164 -16.79 -2.66 2.67
C ASN A 164 -15.73 -3.57 2.04
N ASP A 165 -16.19 -4.49 1.18
CA ASP A 165 -15.37 -5.34 0.32
C ASP A 165 -14.48 -4.52 -0.65
N GLU A 166 -14.63 -3.20 -0.64
CA GLU A 166 -13.86 -2.28 -1.46
C GLU A 166 -12.52 -1.89 -0.80
N ASP A 167 -12.36 -1.99 0.51
CA ASP A 167 -11.13 -1.55 1.15
C ASP A 167 -9.96 -2.52 0.89
N GLY A 168 -8.80 -1.98 0.51
CA GLY A 168 -7.58 -2.77 0.30
C GLY A 168 -6.50 -2.03 -0.48
N LEU A 169 -5.87 -2.74 -1.41
CA LEU A 169 -4.81 -2.24 -2.28
C LEU A 169 -5.30 -2.18 -3.74
N GLU A 170 -4.90 -1.14 -4.44
CA GLU A 170 -5.14 -1.00 -5.87
C GLU A 170 -3.90 -0.51 -6.60
N THR A 171 -3.74 -0.96 -7.84
CA THR A 171 -2.67 -0.45 -8.71
C THR A 171 -3.01 0.95 -9.21
N LEU A 172 -1.99 1.76 -9.51
CA LEU A 172 -2.20 3.14 -9.95
C LEU A 172 -2.87 3.28 -11.32
N ASP A 173 -2.79 2.24 -12.14
CA ASP A 173 -3.49 2.14 -13.42
C ASP A 173 -4.91 1.56 -13.27
N TYR A 174 -5.33 1.22 -12.05
CA TYR A 174 -6.63 0.64 -11.71
C TYR A 174 -6.92 -0.70 -12.39
N THR A 175 -5.90 -1.39 -12.89
CA THR A 175 -6.08 -2.68 -13.56
C THR A 175 -6.21 -3.85 -12.59
N ARG A 176 -5.68 -3.70 -11.37
CA ARG A 176 -5.72 -4.73 -10.33
C ARG A 176 -6.12 -4.14 -8.99
N ARG A 177 -6.89 -4.92 -8.23
CA ARG A 177 -7.32 -4.61 -6.87
C ARG A 177 -7.25 -5.88 -6.03
N ILE A 178 -6.74 -5.73 -4.83
CA ILE A 178 -6.71 -6.77 -3.80
C ILE A 178 -7.50 -6.21 -2.62
N THR A 179 -8.56 -6.89 -2.23
CA THR A 179 -9.49 -6.43 -1.18
C THR A 179 -9.17 -7.11 0.14
N SER A 180 -9.48 -6.48 1.27
CA SER A 180 -9.30 -7.08 2.61
C SER A 180 -10.20 -8.28 2.87
N ALA A 181 -11.27 -8.44 2.10
CA ALA A 181 -12.17 -9.57 2.19
C ALA A 181 -11.39 -10.89 2.11
N GLY A 182 -11.41 -11.65 3.21
CA GLY A 182 -10.79 -12.98 3.29
C GLY A 182 -9.30 -13.02 3.63
N GLN A 183 -8.65 -11.89 3.97
CA GLN A 183 -7.19 -11.88 4.14
C GLN A 183 -6.69 -11.97 5.59
N ILE A 184 -7.39 -11.41 6.59
CA ILE A 184 -6.94 -11.49 8.01
C ILE A 184 -8.10 -11.62 9.00
N PHE A 185 -7.83 -12.49 9.97
CA PHE A 185 -8.62 -12.91 11.11
C PHE A 185 -8.60 -11.90 12.26
N THR A 186 -9.76 -11.62 12.83
CA THR A 186 -9.85 -11.25 14.23
C THR A 186 -10.34 -12.48 15.02
N ALA A 187 -10.09 -12.52 16.33
CA ALA A 187 -10.42 -13.66 17.20
C ALA A 187 -11.91 -14.09 17.18
N ASP A 188 -12.77 -13.29 16.55
CA ASP A 188 -14.22 -13.43 16.56
C ASP A 188 -14.81 -14.05 15.27
N TYR A 189 -14.01 -14.37 14.24
CA TYR A 189 -14.52 -14.92 12.97
C TYR A 189 -13.81 -16.21 12.51
N GLU A 190 -14.60 -17.27 12.28
CA GLU A 190 -14.22 -18.56 11.70
C GLU A 190 -13.87 -18.43 10.20
N THR A 191 -12.73 -17.85 9.87
CA THR A 191 -12.17 -17.99 8.52
C THR A 191 -10.90 -18.80 8.58
N GLN A 192 -10.55 -19.47 7.47
CA GLN A 192 -9.35 -20.28 7.36
C GLN A 192 -8.20 -19.41 6.86
N PRO A 193 -6.96 -19.66 7.30
CA PRO A 193 -5.81 -18.98 6.73
C PRO A 193 -5.74 -19.23 5.25
N VAL A 194 -5.64 -18.14 4.50
CA VAL A 194 -5.27 -18.21 3.10
C VAL A 194 -3.75 -18.40 3.06
N THR A 195 -3.32 -19.40 2.30
CA THR A 195 -1.90 -19.70 2.08
C THR A 195 -1.30 -18.65 1.16
N VAL A 196 -0.08 -18.19 1.46
CA VAL A 196 0.69 -17.21 0.64
C VAL A 196 0.85 -17.63 -0.83
N VAL A 197 0.64 -18.92 -1.13
CA VAL A 197 0.71 -19.49 -2.49
C VAL A 197 -0.35 -18.93 -3.45
N ASP A 198 -1.44 -18.35 -2.94
CA ASP A 198 -2.45 -17.70 -3.79
C ASP A 198 -2.04 -16.26 -4.15
N SER A 199 -1.24 -16.15 -5.22
CA SER A 199 -0.66 -14.87 -5.69
C SER A 199 -1.69 -13.78 -6.06
N GLU A 200 -2.98 -14.12 -6.17
CA GLU A 200 -4.03 -13.14 -6.43
C GLU A 200 -4.46 -12.36 -5.18
N LEU A 201 -4.10 -12.86 -4.00
CA LEU A 201 -4.52 -12.32 -2.71
C LEU A 201 -3.39 -11.59 -1.97
N TYR A 202 -2.16 -11.59 -2.49
CA TYR A 202 -1.02 -11.00 -1.78
C TYR A 202 -0.15 -10.15 -2.70
N VAL A 203 0.49 -9.13 -2.11
CA VAL A 203 1.56 -8.39 -2.74
C VAL A 203 2.89 -8.85 -2.16
N ASN A 204 3.80 -9.35 -3.00
CA ASN A 204 5.19 -9.60 -2.62
C ASN A 204 5.96 -8.28 -2.70
N ALA A 205 6.01 -7.55 -1.59
CA ALA A 205 6.57 -6.22 -1.46
C ALA A 205 8.10 -6.23 -1.57
N ALA A 206 8.63 -5.47 -2.54
CA ALA A 206 10.04 -5.13 -2.65
C ALA A 206 10.38 -3.85 -1.88
N SER A 207 9.46 -2.88 -1.85
CA SER A 207 9.68 -1.61 -1.14
C SER A 207 8.40 -0.99 -0.59
N ILE A 208 8.52 -0.23 0.49
CA ILE A 208 7.42 0.50 1.13
C ILE A 208 7.80 1.97 1.40
N GLY A 209 6.82 2.87 1.27
CA GLY A 209 6.99 4.31 1.48
C GLY A 209 5.68 5.03 1.85
N CYS A 210 5.78 6.23 2.42
CA CYS A 210 4.63 7.07 2.81
C CYS A 210 4.49 8.36 2.00
N ASN A 211 5.25 8.50 0.90
CA ASN A 211 5.29 9.70 0.07
C ASN A 211 4.53 9.58 -1.28
N SER A 212 3.52 8.72 -1.35
CA SER A 212 2.70 8.40 -2.54
C SER A 212 3.44 7.61 -3.63
N CYS A 213 2.72 6.76 -4.34
CA CYS A 213 3.19 6.23 -5.62
C CYS A 213 3.04 7.32 -6.69
N GLN A 214 4.15 7.86 -7.19
CA GLN A 214 4.13 8.90 -8.23
C GLN A 214 4.00 8.32 -9.64
N GLU A 215 4.41 7.07 -9.83
CA GLU A 215 4.46 6.37 -11.11
C GLU A 215 3.86 4.97 -10.95
N PRO A 216 3.17 4.41 -11.96
CA PRO A 216 2.56 3.08 -11.88
C PRO A 216 3.59 1.96 -11.73
N THR A 217 4.82 2.22 -12.16
CA THR A 217 5.95 1.31 -12.03
C THR A 217 7.02 1.89 -11.11
N CYS A 218 7.60 1.04 -10.29
CA CYS A 218 8.68 1.43 -9.41
C CYS A 218 9.94 1.70 -10.22
N LYS A 219 10.69 2.73 -9.84
CA LYS A 219 12.06 2.90 -10.36
C LYS A 219 12.93 1.81 -9.76
N THR A 220 13.23 0.79 -10.54
CA THR A 220 14.34 -0.11 -10.21
C THR A 220 15.61 0.72 -10.25
N THR A 221 16.38 0.76 -9.15
CA THR A 221 17.65 1.51 -9.03
C THR A 221 18.78 0.90 -9.89
N SER A 222 18.44 0.23 -10.97
CA SER A 222 19.35 -0.24 -12.00
C SER A 222 19.45 0.81 -13.11
N GLU A 223 20.23 1.86 -12.87
CA GLU A 223 21.05 2.57 -13.87
C GLU A 223 22.04 3.55 -13.22
#